data_AF-A0A1H8TST2-F1
#
_entry.id   AF-A0A1H8TST2-F1
#
_cell.length_a   1.000
_cell.length_b   1.000
_cell.length_c   1.000
_cell.angle_alpha   90.00
_cell.angle_beta   90.00
_cell.angle_gamma   90.00
#
_symmetry.space_group_name_H-M   'P 1'
#
loop_
_entity.id
_entity.type
_entity.pdbx_description
1 polymer ?
#
loop_
_entity_poly.entity_id
_entity_poly.type
_entity_poly.pdbx_seq_one_letter_code
_entity_poly.pdbx_strand_id
1 'polypeptide(L)'
;MTESNDRETETVYKCSNGRYYGDTDVWTRLESGAWKPFCWDTESGEEWVETQQEETLLLVPIPHSSLPEEVETERVSAGISVTLSRSTHPDER
;
A
#
# COMPACT_ATOMS: atom_id res chain seq x y z
N MET A 1 -26.66 5.63 13.57
CA MET A 1 -26.26 4.67 12.53
C MET A 1 -24.81 4.97 12.24
N THR A 2 -23.91 4.32 12.97
CA THR A 2 -22.49 4.33 12.60
C THR A 2 -22.42 3.36 11.44
N GLU A 3 -22.32 3.86 10.22
CA GLU A 3 -21.83 3.02 9.12
C GLU A 3 -20.36 2.73 9.44
N SER A 4 -20.15 1.77 10.34
CA SER A 4 -18.93 0.97 10.41
C SER A 4 -18.89 0.20 9.11
N ASN A 5 -18.46 0.89 8.07
CA ASN A 5 -18.21 0.34 6.77
C ASN A 5 -16.83 -0.32 6.85
N ASP A 6 -16.75 -1.38 7.66
CA ASP A 6 -15.74 -2.43 7.68
C ASP A 6 -15.84 -3.24 6.36
N ARG A 7 -15.91 -2.52 5.24
CA ARG A 7 -15.94 -3.09 3.90
C ARG A 7 -14.49 -3.19 3.48
N GLU A 8 -13.89 -4.34 3.74
CA GLU A 8 -12.99 -5.04 2.82
C GLU A 8 -12.32 -4.13 1.78
N THR A 9 -11.53 -3.15 2.21
CA THR A 9 -10.83 -2.26 1.28
C THR A 9 -9.59 -2.99 0.86
N GLU A 10 -9.74 -3.92 -0.09
CA GLU A 10 -8.65 -4.55 -0.85
C GLU A 10 -7.95 -3.48 -1.71
N THR A 11 -7.38 -2.45 -1.08
CA THR A 11 -6.82 -1.29 -1.73
C THR A 11 -5.32 -1.46 -1.82
N VAL A 12 -4.76 -1.20 -2.99
CA VAL A 12 -3.32 -1.13 -3.19
C VAL A 12 -2.93 0.31 -3.46
N TYR A 13 -1.87 0.74 -2.82
CA TYR A 13 -1.33 2.08 -2.89
C TYR A 13 -0.02 2.05 -3.67
N LYS A 14 0.09 2.93 -4.67
CA LYS A 14 1.37 3.28 -5.28
C LYS A 14 2.01 4.37 -4.46
N CYS A 15 3.22 4.13 -3.99
CA CYS A 15 3.98 5.10 -3.21
C CYS A 15 4.92 5.92 -4.10
N SER A 16 5.15 7.18 -3.75
CA SER A 16 6.11 8.06 -4.44
C SER A 16 7.55 7.53 -4.47
N ASN A 17 7.92 6.62 -3.57
CA ASN A 17 9.21 5.93 -3.58
C ASN A 17 9.31 4.79 -4.61
N GLY A 18 8.29 4.61 -5.46
CA GLY A 18 8.24 3.58 -6.50
C GLY A 18 7.82 2.19 -6.01
N ARG A 19 7.48 2.04 -4.74
CA ARG A 19 6.99 0.78 -4.15
C ARG A 19 5.46 0.75 -4.11
N TYR A 20 4.93 -0.44 -3.88
CA TYR A 20 3.50 -0.68 -3.73
C TYR A 20 3.23 -1.28 -2.34
N TYR A 21 2.07 -0.95 -1.78
CA TYR A 21 1.66 -1.37 -0.44
C TYR A 21 0.18 -1.71 -0.45
N GLY A 22 -0.20 -2.85 0.10
CA GLY A 22 -1.60 -3.13 0.37
C GLY A 22 -2.08 -2.38 1.62
N ASP A 23 -3.39 -2.37 1.87
CA ASP A 23 -3.99 -1.76 3.06
C ASP A 23 -3.34 -2.27 4.36
N THR A 24 -3.04 -3.58 4.43
CA THR A 24 -2.46 -4.19 5.62
C THR A 24 -1.01 -3.75 5.82
N ASP A 25 -0.28 -3.54 4.73
CA ASP A 25 1.10 -3.04 4.75
C ASP A 25 1.17 -1.60 5.23
N VAL A 26 0.23 -0.76 4.79
CA VAL A 26 0.11 0.64 5.21
C VAL A 26 -0.26 0.69 6.68
N TRP A 27 -1.32 -0.02 7.09
CA TRP A 27 -1.79 -0.07 8.46
C TRP A 27 -0.68 -0.52 9.42
N THR A 28 0.06 -1.57 9.09
CA THR A 28 1.18 -2.06 9.92
C THR A 28 2.26 -1.00 10.13
N ARG A 29 2.54 -0.16 9.12
CA ARG A 29 3.54 0.91 9.22
C ARG A 29 3.06 2.09 10.05
N LEU A 30 1.77 2.41 9.97
CA LEU A 30 1.14 3.43 10.80
C LEU A 30 1.14 2.99 12.28
N GLU A 31 0.67 1.77 12.55
CA GLU A 31 0.59 1.22 13.91
C GLU A 31 1.96 1.05 14.58
N SER A 32 2.97 0.66 13.80
CA SER A 32 4.35 0.57 14.32
C SER A 32 5.01 1.94 14.53
N GLY A 33 4.37 3.04 14.13
CA GLY A 33 4.95 4.39 14.17
C GLY A 33 6.12 4.58 13.19
N ALA A 34 6.25 3.70 12.19
CA ALA A 34 7.21 3.87 11.11
C ALA A 34 6.80 5.02 10.19
N TRP A 35 5.49 5.17 9.98
CA TRP A 35 4.88 6.23 9.20
C TRP A 35 3.90 7.04 10.05
N LYS A 36 3.91 8.35 9.87
CA LYS A 36 3.00 9.28 10.55
C LYS A 36 2.13 9.99 9.50
N PRO A 37 0.81 9.78 9.51
CA PRO A 37 -0.08 10.45 8.57
C PRO A 37 -0.21 11.92 8.97
N PHE A 38 -0.21 12.82 7.98
CA PHE A 38 -0.38 14.25 8.26
C PHE A 38 -1.34 14.97 7.30
N CYS A 39 -1.59 14.42 6.12
CA CYS A 39 -2.55 14.97 5.16
C CYS A 39 -3.28 13.84 4.44
N TRP A 40 -4.57 14.05 4.19
CA TRP A 40 -5.43 13.14 3.44
C TRP A 40 -6.31 13.95 2.51
N ASP A 41 -6.34 13.57 1.23
CA ASP A 41 -7.27 14.13 0.26
C ASP A 41 -8.49 13.22 0.14
N THR A 42 -9.65 13.73 0.55
CA THR A 42 -10.89 12.95 0.55
C THR A 42 -11.49 12.76 -0.84
N GLU A 43 -11.07 13.54 -1.83
CA GLU A 43 -11.59 13.47 -3.20
C GLU A 43 -10.86 12.38 -4.00
N SER A 44 -9.53 12.36 -3.95
CA SER A 44 -8.69 11.38 -4.64
C SER A 44 -8.38 10.13 -3.82
N GLY A 45 -8.53 10.20 -2.49
CA GLY A 45 -8.11 9.16 -1.56
C GLY A 45 -6.59 9.09 -1.38
N GLU A 46 -5.87 10.13 -1.78
CA GLU A 46 -4.43 10.25 -1.60
C GLU A 46 -4.08 10.53 -0.14
N GLU A 47 -3.01 9.92 0.33
CA GLU A 47 -2.52 10.08 1.70
C GLU A 47 -1.04 10.47 1.71
N TRP A 48 -0.71 11.45 2.54
CA TRP A 48 0.67 11.83 2.81
C TRP A 48 1.08 11.35 4.20
N VAL A 49 2.21 10.65 4.21
CA VAL A 49 2.82 10.13 5.43
C VAL A 49 4.26 10.62 5.53
N GLU A 50 4.70 10.90 6.75
CA GLU A 50 6.09 11.21 7.08
C GLU A 50 6.75 9.97 7.66
N THR A 51 7.92 9.60 7.14
CA THR A 51 8.71 8.48 7.68
C THR A 51 9.55 8.93 8.86
N GLN A 52 10.09 7.96 9.61
CA GLN A 52 11.08 8.23 10.67
C GLN A 52 12.37 8.91 10.17
N GLN A 53 12.61 8.94 8.85
CA GLN A 53 13.74 9.64 8.24
C GLN A 53 13.37 11.07 7.80
N GLU A 54 12.22 11.59 8.26
CA GLU A 54 11.68 12.90 7.87
C GLU A 54 11.42 13.01 6.36
N GLU A 55 11.21 11.87 5.70
CA GLU A 55 10.83 11.82 4.28
C GLU A 55 9.32 11.85 4.13
N THR A 56 8.81 12.71 3.25
CA THR A 56 7.39 12.70 2.86
C THR A 56 7.14 11.70 1.75
N LEU A 57 6.25 10.75 2.02
CA LEU A 57 5.74 9.79 1.04
C LEU A 57 4.29 10.10 0.71
N LEU A 58 3.96 10.00 -0.59
CA LEU A 58 2.60 10.08 -1.09
C LEU A 58 2.14 8.65 -1.41
N LEU A 59 0.97 8.27 -0.90
CA LEU A 59 0.27 7.03 -1.18
C LEU A 59 -0.93 7.37 -2.08
N VAL A 60 -0.91 6.84 -3.30
CA VAL A 60 -1.99 7.02 -4.28
C VAL A 60 -2.73 5.69 -4.41
N PRO A 61 -4.03 5.62 -4.09
CA PRO A 61 -4.80 4.40 -4.30
C PRO A 61 -4.88 4.08 -5.80
N ILE A 62 -4.60 2.83 -6.16
CA ILE A 62 -4.67 2.36 -7.54
C ILE A 62 -5.52 1.09 -7.65
N PRO A 63 -6.19 0.85 -8.78
CA PRO A 63 -6.88 -0.41 -9.01
C PRO A 63 -5.87 -1.54 -9.22
N HIS A 64 -6.21 -2.76 -8.80
CA HIS A 64 -5.37 -3.95 -8.99
C HIS A 64 -4.98 -4.18 -10.45
N SER A 65 -5.85 -3.83 -11.40
CA SER A 65 -5.56 -3.92 -12.84
C SER A 65 -4.45 -2.99 -13.33
N SER A 66 -4.01 -2.03 -12.51
CA SER A 66 -2.88 -1.14 -12.80
C SER A 66 -1.57 -1.60 -12.16
N LEU A 67 -1.56 -2.73 -11.44
CA LEU A 67 -0.34 -3.30 -10.91
C LEU A 67 0.52 -3.88 -12.04
N PRO A 68 1.85 -3.68 -11.98
CA PRO A 68 2.76 -4.35 -12.89
C PRO A 68 2.77 -5.86 -12.60
N GLU A 69 3.08 -6.68 -13.61
CA GLU A 69 3.11 -8.16 -13.50
C GLU A 69 4.11 -8.67 -12.45
N GLU A 70 5.12 -7.85 -12.12
CA GLU A 70 6.14 -8.16 -11.10
C GLU A 70 5.62 -8.00 -9.66
N VAL A 71 4.45 -7.38 -9.48
CA VAL A 71 3.85 -7.14 -8.17
C VAL A 71 2.71 -8.12 -7.94
N GLU A 72 2.88 -8.98 -6.94
CA GLU A 72 1.87 -9.93 -6.51
C GLU A 72 1.13 -9.39 -5.27
N THR A 73 -0.17 -9.62 -5.23
CA THR A 73 -1.00 -9.30 -4.07
C THR A 73 -1.47 -10.59 -3.42
N GLU A 74 -1.34 -10.67 -2.10
CA GLU A 74 -1.85 -11.78 -1.31
C GLU A 74 -2.96 -11.28 -0.39
N ARG A 75 -4.08 -12.00 -0.39
CA ARG A 75 -5.17 -11.76 0.57
C ARG A 75 -4.85 -12.44 1.88
N VAL A 76 -4.65 -11.63 2.91
CA VAL A 76 -4.42 -12.04 4.30
C VAL A 76 -5.67 -11.81 5.14
N SER A 77 -5.72 -12.35 6.35
CA SER A 77 -6.88 -12.20 7.24
C SER A 77 -7.22 -10.74 7.57
N ALA A 78 -6.24 -9.83 7.46
CA ALA A 78 -6.39 -8.42 7.77
C ALA A 78 -6.66 -7.53 6.53
N GLY A 79 -6.60 -8.08 5.30
CA GLY A 79 -6.73 -7.32 4.06
C GLY A 79 -5.81 -7.82 2.95
N ILE A 80 -5.20 -6.91 2.19
CA ILE A 80 -4.21 -7.21 1.14
C ILE A 80 -2.81 -6.84 1.61
N SER A 81 -1.85 -7.74 1.36
CA SER A 81 -0.43 -7.44 1.42
C SER A 81 0.18 -7.56 0.03
N VAL A 82 1.12 -6.68 -0.28
CA VAL A 82 1.86 -6.67 -1.53
C VAL A 82 3.19 -7.41 -1.32
N THR A 83 3.43 -8.39 -2.17
CA THR A 83 4.72 -9.08 -2.28
C THR A 83 5.33 -8.79 -3.65
N LEU A 84 6.65 -8.62 -3.68
CA LEU A 84 7.35 -8.55 -4.95
C LEU A 84 7.57 -9.97 -5.44
N SER A 85 7.07 -10.27 -6.64
CA SER A 85 7.48 -11.47 -7.36
C SER A 85 8.97 -11.31 -7.59
N ARG A 86 9.80 -12.08 -6.89
CA ARG A 86 11.18 -12.21 -7.33
C ARG A 86 11.08 -12.86 -8.69
N SER A 87 11.32 -12.09 -9.74
CA SER A 87 11.58 -12.60 -11.07
C SER A 87 12.73 -13.59 -10.92
N THR A 88 12.41 -14.87 -10.76
CA THR A 88 13.34 -15.96 -10.94
C THR A 88 13.65 -15.89 -12.43
N HIS A 89 14.67 -15.11 -12.78
CA HIS A 89 15.29 -15.22 -14.08
C HIS A 89 15.96 -16.60 -14.05
N PRO A 90 15.49 -17.61 -14.81
CA PRO A 90 16.33 -18.77 -15.03
C PRO A 90 17.54 -18.25 -15.81
N ASP A 91 18.68 -18.21 -15.15
CA ASP A 91 19.98 -18.06 -15.80
C ASP A 91 20.11 -19.25 -16.77
N GLU A 92 19.75 -19.03 -18.04
CA GLU A 92 19.89 -20.03 -19.09
C GLU A 92 21.39 -20.23 -19.37
N ARG A 93 21.86 -21.43 -19.02
CA ARG A 93 23.23 -21.92 -19.22
C ARG A 93 23.68 -21.99 -20.67
#